data_AF-A0A251TAM6-F1
#
_entry.id   AF-A0A251TAM6-F1
#
_cell.length_a   1.000
_cell.length_b   1.000
_cell.length_c   1.000
_cell.angle_alpha   90.00
_cell.angle_beta   90.00
_cell.angle_gamma   90.00
#
_symmetry.space_group_name_H-M   'P 1'
#
loop_
_entity.id
_entity.type
_entity.pdbx_description
1 polymer ?
#
loop_
_entity_poly.entity_id
_entity_poly.type
_entity_poly.pdbx_seq_one_letter_code
_entity_poly.pdbx_strand_id
1 'polypeptide(L)'
;MLNFMRELVVILLSFIFLLRIQHCRAMLNPMDFLALQAIRKSLEDMPGSRYFSSWDFTSDPCNFAGVYCEGERVVALNLGDPRAGAPGLSGRIHPSIGKLTALTEFTVVPGRIMGALPATLSQLKNLRFLAVSRNFIFHEIPALGELRKLRTLDLSYNQLSGGIPWSLGKLPQLTNLILCHNRLSGSIPPFVSRSLTRLDLKHNELSGPIGPYSLPPSLNYLSLSWNRFSGRVDRVLPRLNRLHYLDLSLNRFSGPIPGCIFGFPINNLQLERNQFSGPVQPRTSVTIPTVDLSHNMLYGPISPLFATVQNLYLNNNRFTGSVPRVFVDRLLAGSIRLLYLQHNYLTGMPIKPRSSIPMSSSLCLMYNCMVPPVQSPCPISAGRMKTRPTSECSEWKG
;
A
#
# COMPACT_ATOMS: atom_id res chain seq x y z
N MET A 1 13.41 16.95 80.34
CA MET A 1 12.81 15.85 79.55
C MET A 1 11.64 16.32 78.67
N LEU A 2 10.72 17.16 79.19
CA LEU A 2 9.59 17.71 78.41
C LEU A 2 10.00 18.65 77.25
N ASN A 3 11.06 19.45 77.40
CA ASN A 3 11.53 20.38 76.36
C ASN A 3 12.22 19.68 75.18
N PHE A 4 12.90 18.54 75.42
CA PHE A 4 13.60 17.78 74.38
C PHE A 4 12.61 17.06 73.44
N MET A 5 11.48 16.61 73.98
CA MET A 5 10.38 16.01 73.21
C MET A 5 9.66 17.04 72.32
N ARG A 6 9.59 18.32 72.71
CA ARG A 6 9.00 19.38 71.89
C ARG A 6 9.84 19.73 70.67
N GLU A 7 11.16 19.81 70.81
CA GLU A 7 12.04 20.10 69.67
C GLU A 7 12.06 18.94 68.66
N LEU A 8 12.05 17.69 69.12
CA LEU A 8 11.95 16.51 68.26
C LEU A 8 10.65 16.48 67.44
N VAL A 9 9.52 16.91 68.01
CA VAL A 9 8.23 16.98 67.28
C VAL A 9 8.24 18.11 66.24
N VAL A 10 8.86 19.26 66.53
CA VAL A 10 8.97 20.38 65.57
C VAL A 10 9.91 20.03 64.42
N ILE A 11 11.01 19.31 64.69
CA ILE A 11 11.94 18.81 63.66
C ILE A 11 11.27 17.73 62.80
N LEU A 12 10.49 16.81 63.39
CA LEU A 12 9.75 15.80 62.64
C LEU A 12 8.65 16.42 61.75
N LEU A 13 7.93 17.44 62.26
CA LEU A 13 6.89 18.15 61.51
C LEU A 13 7.47 19.02 60.38
N SER A 14 8.64 19.64 60.57
CA SER A 14 9.34 20.37 59.52
C SER A 14 9.97 19.45 58.47
N PHE A 15 10.42 18.25 58.85
CA PHE A 15 10.85 17.21 57.91
C PHE A 15 9.68 16.63 57.11
N ILE A 16 8.48 16.48 57.71
CA ILE A 16 7.25 16.10 57.01
C ILE A 16 6.75 17.24 56.08
N PHE A 17 7.00 18.50 56.43
CA PHE A 17 6.70 19.66 55.57
C PHE A 17 7.67 19.78 54.38
N LEU A 18 8.95 19.40 54.57
CA LEU A 18 9.95 19.30 53.51
C LEU A 18 9.83 18.01 52.67
N LEU A 19 9.26 16.93 53.21
CA LEU A 19 8.82 15.74 52.45
C LEU A 19 7.46 15.95 51.75
N ARG A 20 6.77 17.04 52.09
CA ARG A 20 5.69 17.65 51.29
C ARG A 20 6.21 18.77 50.39
N ILE A 21 7.43 18.61 49.85
CA ILE A 21 7.65 19.06 48.48
C ILE A 21 6.67 18.23 47.65
N GLN A 22 5.48 18.82 47.46
CA GLN A 22 4.53 18.41 46.45
C GLN A 22 5.39 18.06 45.25
N HIS A 23 5.26 16.82 44.78
CA HIS A 23 5.49 16.58 43.36
C HIS A 23 4.56 17.59 42.69
N CYS A 24 5.11 18.74 42.32
CA CYS A 24 4.47 19.65 41.40
C CYS A 24 4.40 18.79 40.14
N ARG A 25 3.29 18.06 39.98
CA ARG A 25 3.00 17.34 38.75
C ARG A 25 3.07 18.43 37.71
N ALA A 26 4.12 18.42 36.91
CA ALA A 26 4.36 19.44 35.90
C ALA A 26 3.06 19.55 35.11
N MET A 27 2.37 20.69 35.24
CA MET A 27 1.07 20.85 34.63
C MET A 27 1.28 20.78 33.12
N LEU A 28 0.45 19.99 32.42
CA LEU A 28 0.51 19.94 30.97
C LEU A 28 0.47 21.36 30.42
N ASN A 29 1.31 21.64 29.43
CA ASN A 29 1.40 22.95 28.81
C ASN A 29 0.00 23.47 28.44
N PRO A 30 -0.33 24.73 28.78
CA PRO A 30 -1.68 25.26 28.59
C PRO A 30 -2.22 25.16 27.16
N MET A 31 -1.35 25.28 26.15
CA MET A 31 -1.76 25.14 24.74
C MET A 31 -2.14 23.72 24.38
N ASP A 32 -1.43 22.73 24.93
CA ASP A 32 -1.75 21.32 24.71
C ASP A 32 -3.03 20.94 25.45
N PHE A 33 -3.19 21.41 26.69
CA PHE A 33 -4.42 21.23 27.46
C PHE A 33 -5.66 21.75 26.71
N LEU A 34 -5.62 23.00 26.23
CA LEU A 34 -6.71 23.59 25.45
C LEU A 34 -6.94 22.88 24.11
N ALA A 35 -5.86 22.41 23.46
CA ALA A 35 -5.98 21.65 22.23
C ALA A 35 -6.68 20.31 22.44
N LEU A 36 -6.33 19.58 23.51
CA LEU A 36 -7.00 18.33 23.88
C LEU A 36 -8.48 18.56 24.21
N GLN A 37 -8.83 19.64 24.92
CA GLN A 37 -10.24 19.99 25.17
C GLN A 37 -11.02 20.22 23.87
N ALA A 38 -10.44 20.93 22.91
CA ALA A 38 -11.07 21.18 21.63
C ALA A 38 -11.21 19.90 20.78
N ILE A 39 -10.19 19.04 20.78
CA ILE A 39 -10.21 17.73 20.10
C ILE A 39 -11.28 16.83 20.72
N ARG A 40 -11.37 16.76 22.05
CA ARG A 40 -12.41 15.98 22.74
C ARG A 40 -13.81 16.40 22.33
N LYS A 41 -14.05 17.72 22.24
CA LYS A 41 -15.35 18.30 21.90
C LYS A 41 -15.76 18.03 20.45
N SER A 42 -14.82 17.75 19.54
CA SER A 42 -15.12 17.50 18.13
C SER A 42 -15.32 16.02 17.79
N LEU A 43 -15.19 15.14 18.78
CA LEU A 43 -15.19 13.69 18.62
C LEU A 43 -16.15 13.03 19.61
N GLU A 44 -16.76 11.95 19.15
CA GLU A 44 -17.72 11.17 19.93
C GLU A 44 -17.34 9.69 19.91
N ASP A 45 -17.62 9.03 21.03
CA ASP A 45 -17.56 7.58 21.10
C ASP A 45 -18.68 6.98 20.24
N MET A 46 -18.33 6.03 19.38
CA MET A 46 -19.36 5.22 18.72
C MET A 46 -20.09 4.33 19.74
N PRO A 47 -21.34 3.89 19.46
CA PRO A 47 -22.09 3.04 20.37
C PRO A 47 -21.29 1.82 20.85
N GLY A 48 -21.21 1.64 22.17
CA GLY A 48 -20.43 0.57 22.81
C GLY A 48 -18.97 0.91 23.13
N SER A 49 -18.45 2.04 22.63
CA SER A 49 -17.14 2.57 23.04
C SER A 49 -17.23 3.34 24.36
N ARG A 50 -16.14 3.30 25.14
CA ARG A 50 -15.92 4.13 26.32
C ARG A 50 -14.55 4.81 26.27
N TYR A 51 -13.97 4.97 25.07
CA TYR A 51 -12.60 5.46 24.91
C TYR A 51 -12.41 6.83 25.58
N PHE A 52 -13.39 7.72 25.47
CA PHE A 52 -13.30 9.04 26.08
C PHE A 52 -13.68 9.09 27.56
N SER A 53 -13.95 7.97 28.23
CA SER A 53 -14.32 7.98 29.65
C SER A 53 -13.23 8.53 30.55
N SER A 54 -11.95 8.39 30.16
CA SER A 54 -10.82 8.96 30.91
C SER A 54 -10.63 10.45 30.65
N TRP A 55 -11.22 11.01 29.60
CA TRP A 55 -10.99 12.40 29.17
C TRP A 55 -11.92 13.36 29.94
N ASP A 56 -11.77 13.41 31.26
CA ASP A 56 -12.64 14.16 32.17
C ASP A 56 -12.17 15.59 32.44
N PHE A 57 -10.91 15.92 32.11
CA PHE A 57 -10.26 17.22 32.37
C PHE A 57 -10.31 17.67 33.84
N THR A 58 -10.53 16.74 34.77
CA THR A 58 -10.37 16.95 36.21
C THR A 58 -9.02 16.45 36.72
N SER A 59 -8.40 15.55 35.95
CA SER A 59 -7.09 14.97 36.20
C SER A 59 -6.08 15.40 35.12
N ASP A 60 -4.81 15.04 35.34
CA ASP A 60 -3.73 15.28 34.38
C ASP A 60 -4.02 14.55 33.05
N PRO A 61 -4.16 15.29 31.92
CA PRO A 61 -4.48 14.71 30.62
C PRO A 61 -3.46 13.71 30.09
N CYS A 62 -2.25 13.68 30.62
CA CYS A 62 -1.25 12.67 30.27
C CYS A 62 -1.64 11.26 30.72
N ASN A 63 -2.68 11.10 31.56
CA ASN A 63 -3.27 9.81 31.92
C ASN A 63 -4.47 9.43 31.04
N PHE A 64 -4.87 10.28 30.10
CA PHE A 64 -6.00 9.98 29.23
C PHE A 64 -5.64 8.87 28.25
N ALA A 65 -6.63 8.01 27.96
CA ALA A 65 -6.50 6.99 26.94
C ALA A 65 -5.99 7.61 25.63
N GLY A 66 -4.87 7.09 25.12
CA GLY A 66 -4.27 7.51 23.87
C GLY A 66 -3.47 8.82 23.92
N VAL A 67 -3.33 9.48 25.06
CA VAL A 67 -2.48 10.67 25.21
C VAL A 67 -1.16 10.26 25.86
N TYR A 68 -0.04 10.58 25.21
CA TYR A 68 1.30 10.32 25.74
C TYR A 68 2.09 11.62 25.78
N CYS A 69 2.69 11.89 26.94
CA CYS A 69 3.43 13.11 27.21
C CYS A 69 4.91 12.84 27.48
N GLU A 70 5.75 13.83 27.15
CA GLU A 70 7.13 13.92 27.58
C GLU A 70 7.30 15.28 28.28
N GLY A 71 7.53 15.25 29.60
CA GLY A 71 7.41 16.45 30.43
C GLY A 71 6.01 17.06 30.32
N GLU A 72 5.93 18.35 29.98
CA GLU A 72 4.68 19.11 29.90
C GLU A 72 4.08 19.12 28.48
N ARG A 73 4.55 18.29 27.55
CA ARG A 73 4.15 18.34 26.14
C ARG A 73 3.57 17.00 25.67
N VAL A 74 2.51 17.04 24.86
CA VAL A 74 1.96 15.85 24.21
C VAL A 74 2.84 15.46 23.03
N VAL A 75 3.42 14.26 23.08
CA VAL A 75 4.36 13.74 22.06
C VAL A 75 3.74 12.66 21.19
N ALA A 76 2.70 11.97 21.65
CA ALA A 76 1.90 11.08 20.82
C ALA A 76 0.41 11.17 21.19
N LEU A 77 -0.44 11.10 20.18
CA LEU A 77 -1.89 11.12 20.31
C LEU A 77 -2.50 10.02 19.43
N ASN A 78 -3.04 9.00 20.08
CA ASN A 78 -3.61 7.81 19.44
C ASN A 78 -5.10 7.73 19.76
N LEU A 79 -5.92 8.21 18.82
CA LEU A 79 -7.36 8.38 19.00
C LEU A 79 -8.12 7.08 18.69
N GLY A 80 -8.76 6.54 19.73
CA GLY A 80 -9.60 5.33 19.73
C GLY A 80 -8.89 4.07 20.24
N ASP A 81 -9.66 3.01 20.53
CA ASP A 81 -9.16 1.74 21.07
C ASP A 81 -8.99 0.68 19.97
N PRO A 82 -7.76 0.18 19.70
CA PRO A 82 -7.52 -0.86 18.70
C PRO A 82 -7.92 -2.28 19.15
N ARG A 83 -8.14 -2.52 20.45
CA ARG A 83 -8.51 -3.83 21.02
C ARG A 83 -10.02 -4.02 21.13
N ALA A 84 -10.74 -2.92 21.23
CA ALA A 84 -12.18 -2.96 21.17
C ALA A 84 -12.56 -3.29 19.72
N GLY A 85 -13.16 -4.46 19.48
CA GLY A 85 -13.93 -4.72 18.25
C GLY A 85 -15.16 -3.82 18.11
N ALA A 86 -15.07 -2.57 18.61
CA ALA A 86 -16.06 -1.52 18.72
C ALA A 86 -15.87 -0.50 17.57
N PRO A 87 -16.88 0.34 17.25
CA PRO A 87 -17.04 0.93 15.91
C PRO A 87 -16.12 2.13 15.59
N GLY A 88 -15.05 2.36 16.35
CA GLY A 88 -14.17 3.52 16.22
C GLY A 88 -14.72 4.80 16.85
N LEU A 89 -14.24 5.94 16.38
CA LEU A 89 -14.73 7.27 16.78
C LEU A 89 -15.57 7.90 15.66
N SER A 90 -16.50 8.80 16.00
CA SER A 90 -17.21 9.66 15.05
C SER A 90 -16.88 11.14 15.30
N GLY A 91 -17.21 11.99 14.33
CA GLY A 91 -16.96 13.43 14.40
C GLY A 91 -15.92 13.90 13.40
N ARG A 92 -15.13 14.92 13.76
CA ARG A 92 -14.14 15.55 12.87
C ARG A 92 -12.83 15.81 13.60
N ILE A 93 -11.71 15.81 12.87
CA ILE A 93 -10.41 16.20 13.43
C ILE A 93 -10.37 17.72 13.62
N HIS A 94 -10.34 18.17 14.88
CA HIS A 94 -10.32 19.61 15.18
C HIS A 94 -9.00 20.28 14.72
N PRO A 95 -9.03 21.49 14.13
CA PRO A 95 -7.82 22.21 13.73
C PRO A 95 -6.83 22.50 14.86
N SER A 96 -7.27 22.47 16.13
CA SER A 96 -6.38 22.61 17.29
C SER A 96 -5.32 21.51 17.39
N ILE A 97 -5.43 20.42 16.62
CA ILE A 97 -4.36 19.42 16.52
C ILE A 97 -3.01 20.06 16.18
N GLY A 98 -2.99 21.12 15.35
CA GLY A 98 -1.76 21.84 14.99
C GLY A 98 -1.10 22.60 16.15
N LYS A 99 -1.77 22.74 17.31
CA LYS A 99 -1.21 23.37 18.52
C LYS A 99 -0.37 22.40 19.37
N LEU A 100 -0.50 21.09 19.15
CA LEU A 100 0.34 20.07 19.80
C LEU A 100 1.74 20.04 19.16
N THR A 101 2.51 21.13 19.24
CA THR A 101 3.74 21.30 18.44
C THR A 101 4.87 20.30 18.75
N ALA A 102 4.80 19.60 19.88
CA ALA A 102 5.73 18.53 20.23
C ALA A 102 5.35 17.16 19.64
N LEU A 103 4.17 17.05 19.02
CA LEU A 103 3.62 15.79 18.53
C LEU A 103 4.55 15.14 17.49
N THR A 104 4.89 13.88 17.76
CA THR A 104 5.71 13.02 16.89
C THR A 104 4.88 11.92 16.24
N GLU A 105 3.77 11.53 16.87
CA GLU A 105 2.85 10.51 16.37
C GLU A 105 1.41 10.98 16.52
N PHE A 106 0.66 10.92 15.43
CA PHE A 106 -0.78 11.13 15.42
C PHE A 106 -1.45 9.97 14.70
N THR A 107 -2.28 9.22 15.42
CA THR A 107 -3.05 8.12 14.83
C THR A 107 -4.52 8.22 15.19
N VAL A 108 -5.37 7.73 14.28
CA VAL A 108 -6.80 7.59 14.49
C VAL A 108 -7.20 6.20 14.03
N VAL A 109 -7.87 5.44 14.91
CA VAL A 109 -8.34 4.09 14.58
C VAL A 109 -9.44 4.13 13.50
N PRO A 110 -9.69 3.00 12.80
CA PRO A 110 -10.82 2.89 11.88
C PRO A 110 -12.13 3.28 12.55
N GLY A 111 -12.97 4.07 11.87
CA GLY A 111 -14.17 4.62 12.46
C GLY A 111 -15.04 5.42 11.49
N ARG A 112 -15.75 6.41 12.03
CA ARG A 112 -16.64 7.31 11.29
C ARG A 112 -16.19 8.77 11.32
N ILE A 113 -14.88 9.02 11.39
CA ILE A 113 -14.35 10.38 11.32
C ILE A 113 -14.57 10.92 9.90
N MET A 114 -15.12 12.12 9.81
CA MET A 114 -15.46 12.79 8.56
C MET A 114 -14.87 14.19 8.49
N GLY A 115 -15.05 14.85 7.34
CA GLY A 115 -14.55 16.21 7.10
C GLY A 115 -13.20 16.22 6.39
N ALA A 116 -12.64 17.42 6.24
CA ALA A 116 -11.30 17.61 5.70
C ALA A 116 -10.23 17.33 6.77
N LEU A 117 -9.05 16.87 6.33
CA LEU A 117 -7.85 16.94 7.16
C LEU A 117 -7.48 18.41 7.38
N PRO A 118 -7.34 18.88 8.64
CA PRO A 118 -7.10 20.28 8.90
C PRO A 118 -5.71 20.69 8.40
N ALA A 119 -5.62 21.81 7.68
CA ALA A 119 -4.36 22.35 7.15
C ALA A 119 -3.34 22.70 8.24
N THR A 120 -3.80 22.90 9.48
CA THR A 120 -2.97 23.12 10.67
C THR A 120 -2.07 21.92 11.01
N LEU A 121 -2.32 20.72 10.46
CA LEU A 121 -1.38 19.59 10.56
C LEU A 121 0.03 19.96 10.06
N SER A 122 0.15 20.89 9.10
CA SER A 122 1.43 21.41 8.60
C SER A 122 2.29 22.14 9.67
N GLN A 123 1.71 22.49 10.81
CA GLN A 123 2.38 23.12 11.95
C GLN A 123 3.16 22.12 12.81
N LEU A 124 2.88 20.82 12.68
CA LEU A 124 3.46 19.75 13.50
C LEU A 124 4.87 19.35 13.04
N LYS A 125 5.83 20.27 13.11
CA LYS A 125 7.19 20.07 12.54
C LYS A 125 7.95 18.86 13.10
N ASN A 126 7.52 18.31 14.24
CA ASN A 126 8.09 17.13 14.86
C ASN A 126 7.44 15.80 14.44
N LEU A 127 6.34 15.85 13.68
CA LEU A 127 5.56 14.68 13.30
C LEU A 127 6.40 13.71 12.46
N ARG A 128 6.42 12.45 12.88
CA ARG A 128 7.12 11.33 12.25
C ARG A 128 6.14 10.30 11.69
N PHE A 129 5.00 10.13 12.37
CA PHE A 129 3.98 9.16 12.00
C PHE A 129 2.60 9.82 12.00
N LEU A 130 1.93 9.80 10.84
CA LEU A 130 0.56 10.28 10.66
C LEU A 130 -0.27 9.17 10.02
N ALA A 131 -1.22 8.61 10.76
CA ALA A 131 -2.11 7.56 10.25
C ALA A 131 -3.58 7.88 10.56
N VAL A 132 -4.37 8.09 9.52
CA VAL A 132 -5.83 8.30 9.60
C VAL A 132 -6.46 7.44 8.52
N SER A 133 -6.43 6.12 8.69
CA SER A 133 -6.93 5.16 7.70
C SER A 133 -8.33 4.65 8.06
N ARG A 134 -9.07 4.15 7.05
CA ARG A 134 -10.40 3.53 7.21
C ARG A 134 -11.40 4.43 7.93
N ASN A 135 -11.55 5.65 7.42
CA ASN A 135 -12.49 6.66 7.89
C ASN A 135 -13.22 7.29 6.68
N PHE A 136 -13.97 8.36 6.90
CA PHE A 136 -14.70 9.10 5.86
C PHE A 136 -14.09 10.49 5.64
N ILE A 137 -12.78 10.61 5.73
CA ILE A 137 -12.10 11.88 5.40
C ILE A 137 -12.29 12.17 3.92
N PHE A 138 -12.71 13.38 3.58
CA PHE A 138 -12.91 13.83 2.19
C PHE A 138 -12.17 15.15 1.94
N HIS A 139 -12.34 15.71 0.74
CA HIS A 139 -11.54 16.83 0.21
C HIS A 139 -10.07 16.47 -0.06
N GLU A 140 -9.28 17.49 -0.36
CA GLU A 140 -7.88 17.36 -0.76
C GLU A 140 -6.96 17.08 0.42
N ILE A 141 -5.83 16.43 0.14
CA ILE A 141 -4.75 16.31 1.11
C ILE A 141 -4.14 17.71 1.31
N PRO A 142 -4.10 18.25 2.54
CA PRO A 142 -3.53 19.57 2.78
C PRO A 142 -2.03 19.61 2.46
N ALA A 143 -1.46 20.81 2.32
CA ALA A 143 -0.03 20.98 2.07
C ALA A 143 0.81 20.56 3.30
N LEU A 144 1.25 19.30 3.33
CA LEU A 144 2.05 18.72 4.41
C LEU A 144 3.57 18.76 4.16
N GLY A 145 4.04 19.45 3.11
CA GLY A 145 5.46 19.50 2.73
C GLY A 145 6.42 20.11 3.77
N GLU A 146 5.85 20.77 4.78
CA GLU A 146 6.57 21.33 5.90
C GLU A 146 6.96 20.31 6.98
N LEU A 147 6.40 19.10 6.93
CA LEU A 147 6.63 18.04 7.90
C LEU A 147 7.93 17.29 7.61
N ARG A 148 9.07 17.98 7.70
CA ARG A 148 10.38 17.46 7.25
C ARG A 148 10.86 16.20 7.99
N LYS A 149 10.29 15.89 9.16
CA LYS A 149 10.58 14.67 9.95
C LYS A 149 9.59 13.52 9.67
N LEU A 150 8.58 13.72 8.82
CA LEU A 150 7.56 12.72 8.54
C LEU A 150 8.17 11.53 7.82
N ARG A 151 7.94 10.33 8.37
CA ARG A 151 8.42 9.05 7.86
C ARG A 151 7.30 8.23 7.27
N THR A 152 6.14 8.22 7.93
CA THR A 152 4.96 7.49 7.46
C THR A 152 3.76 8.41 7.39
N LEU A 153 3.13 8.41 6.22
CA LEU A 153 1.81 8.99 5.98
C LEU A 153 0.87 7.89 5.47
N ASP A 154 -0.11 7.52 6.27
CA ASP A 154 -1.18 6.59 5.90
C ASP A 154 -2.53 7.29 5.97
N LEU A 155 -3.14 7.52 4.81
CA LEU A 155 -4.49 8.07 4.66
C LEU A 155 -5.38 7.11 3.85
N SER A 156 -5.05 5.82 3.86
CA SER A 156 -5.74 4.81 3.05
C SER A 156 -7.19 4.59 3.47
N TYR A 157 -8.03 4.10 2.55
CA TYR A 157 -9.44 3.81 2.81
C TYR A 157 -10.21 5.02 3.34
N ASN A 158 -10.16 6.13 2.59
CA ASN A 158 -10.94 7.34 2.85
C ASN A 158 -11.65 7.77 1.56
N GLN A 159 -12.13 9.01 1.50
CA GLN A 159 -12.79 9.63 0.35
C GLN A 159 -12.02 10.85 -0.15
N LEU A 160 -10.69 10.88 0.04
CA LEU A 160 -9.85 12.00 -0.36
C LEU A 160 -9.88 12.19 -1.88
N SER A 161 -9.96 13.44 -2.32
CA SER A 161 -10.06 13.83 -3.73
C SER A 161 -8.93 14.80 -4.12
N GLY A 162 -8.89 15.20 -5.39
CA GLY A 162 -7.87 16.12 -5.90
C GLY A 162 -6.51 15.44 -6.08
N GLY A 163 -5.49 16.25 -6.37
CA GLY A 163 -4.14 15.79 -6.66
C GLY A 163 -3.33 15.41 -5.41
N ILE A 164 -2.34 14.53 -5.57
CA ILE A 164 -1.31 14.32 -4.55
C ILE A 164 -0.43 15.60 -4.51
N PRO A 165 -0.34 16.31 -3.36
CA PRO A 165 0.44 17.55 -3.30
C PRO A 165 1.91 17.33 -3.66
N TRP A 166 2.45 18.15 -4.56
CA TRP A 166 3.85 18.05 -4.99
C TRP A 166 4.86 18.16 -3.84
N SER A 167 4.45 18.86 -2.77
CA SER A 167 5.28 19.10 -1.59
C SER A 167 5.55 17.82 -0.79
N LEU A 168 4.66 16.81 -0.86
CA LEU A 168 4.92 15.46 -0.32
C LEU A 168 6.10 14.79 -1.01
N GLY A 169 6.26 15.02 -2.32
CA GLY A 169 7.36 14.50 -3.13
C GLY A 169 8.75 14.97 -2.70
N LYS A 170 8.82 16.06 -1.92
CA LYS A 170 10.06 16.68 -1.44
C LYS A 170 10.37 16.38 0.04
N LEU A 171 9.53 15.60 0.72
CA LEU A 171 9.77 15.27 2.14
C LEU A 171 11.02 14.38 2.28
N PRO A 172 12.07 14.85 2.99
CA PRO A 172 13.38 14.20 2.95
C PRO A 172 13.43 12.88 3.72
N GLN A 173 12.53 12.68 4.69
CA GLN A 173 12.51 11.49 5.55
C GLN A 173 11.34 10.54 5.27
N LEU A 174 10.49 10.83 4.27
CA LEU A 174 9.30 10.03 4.00
C LEU A 174 9.68 8.67 3.43
N THR A 175 9.42 7.61 4.20
CA THR A 175 9.70 6.22 3.83
C THR A 175 8.46 5.48 3.33
N ASN A 176 7.29 5.79 3.89
CA ASN A 176 6.03 5.12 3.57
C ASN A 176 4.96 6.15 3.22
N LEU A 177 4.43 6.07 2.00
CA LEU A 177 3.27 6.83 1.55
C LEU A 177 2.17 5.86 1.12
N ILE A 178 1.09 5.82 1.91
CA ILE A 178 -0.04 4.89 1.71
C ILE A 178 -1.30 5.73 1.54
N LEU A 179 -1.78 5.82 0.30
CA LEU A 179 -2.96 6.61 -0.09
C LEU A 179 -3.99 5.76 -0.85
N CYS A 180 -3.88 4.42 -0.76
CA CYS A 180 -4.74 3.51 -1.49
C CYS A 180 -6.21 3.59 -1.04
N HIS A 181 -7.13 3.22 -1.93
CA HIS A 181 -8.58 3.29 -1.70
C HIS A 181 -9.04 4.70 -1.31
N ASN A 182 -8.83 5.64 -2.23
CA ASN A 182 -9.34 7.02 -2.17
C ASN A 182 -9.92 7.40 -3.56
N ARG A 183 -10.21 8.68 -3.78
CA ARG A 183 -10.67 9.27 -5.05
C ARG A 183 -9.65 10.28 -5.59
N LEU A 184 -8.36 10.05 -5.32
CA LEU A 184 -7.28 10.96 -5.75
C LEU A 184 -7.17 10.93 -7.28
N SER A 185 -6.94 12.10 -7.88
CA SER A 185 -6.91 12.30 -9.32
C SER A 185 -5.65 13.08 -9.75
N GLY A 186 -5.51 13.34 -11.06
CA GLY A 186 -4.31 13.98 -11.60
C GLY A 186 -3.11 13.01 -11.69
N SER A 187 -1.91 13.57 -11.91
CA SER A 187 -0.68 12.80 -12.11
C SER A 187 0.09 12.56 -10.81
N ILE A 188 0.98 11.56 -10.82
CA ILE A 188 1.93 11.35 -9.73
C ILE A 188 2.95 12.51 -9.73
N PRO A 189 3.12 13.27 -8.62
CA PRO A 189 4.17 14.26 -8.52
C PRO A 189 5.55 13.60 -8.45
N PRO A 190 6.63 14.32 -8.80
CA PRO A 190 7.98 13.78 -8.67
C PRO A 190 8.37 13.53 -7.21
N PHE A 191 8.59 12.27 -6.85
CA PHE A 191 9.15 11.86 -5.58
C PHE A 191 10.68 11.89 -5.67
N VAL A 192 11.28 13.04 -5.31
CA VAL A 192 12.73 13.26 -5.41
C VAL A 192 13.50 12.71 -4.21
N SER A 193 12.81 12.43 -3.10
CA SER A 193 13.42 11.89 -1.91
C SER A 193 13.87 10.44 -2.12
N ARG A 194 15.12 10.14 -1.73
CA ARG A 194 15.69 8.78 -1.77
C ARG A 194 15.34 7.93 -0.55
N SER A 195 14.57 8.45 0.41
CA SER A 195 14.11 7.69 1.57
C SER A 195 12.84 6.89 1.30
N LEU A 196 12.09 7.21 0.24
CA LEU A 196 10.81 6.54 -0.04
C LEU A 196 11.04 5.09 -0.49
N THR A 197 10.56 4.16 0.32
CA THR A 197 10.68 2.72 0.11
C THR A 197 9.35 2.06 -0.22
N ARG A 198 8.23 2.63 0.24
CA ARG A 198 6.88 2.10 0.00
C ARG A 198 5.97 3.20 -0.54
N LEU A 199 5.43 2.95 -1.73
CA LEU A 199 4.41 3.78 -2.35
C LEU A 199 3.20 2.93 -2.72
N ASP A 200 2.07 3.18 -2.06
CA ASP A 200 0.80 2.50 -2.32
C ASP A 200 -0.28 3.50 -2.70
N LEU A 201 -0.61 3.55 -3.99
CA LEU A 201 -1.61 4.44 -4.58
C LEU A 201 -2.76 3.65 -5.21
N LYS A 202 -2.86 2.36 -4.90
CA LYS A 202 -3.87 1.47 -5.48
C LYS A 202 -5.29 2.02 -5.31
N HIS A 203 -6.15 1.77 -6.30
CA HIS A 203 -7.57 2.06 -6.23
C HIS A 203 -7.85 3.56 -5.99
N ASN A 204 -7.47 4.35 -6.98
CA ASN A 204 -7.70 5.79 -7.07
C ASN A 204 -8.12 6.14 -8.51
N GLU A 205 -8.20 7.43 -8.83
CA GLU A 205 -8.49 7.96 -10.16
C GLU A 205 -7.28 8.65 -10.79
N LEU A 206 -6.07 8.30 -10.35
CA LEU A 206 -4.82 8.89 -10.84
C LEU A 206 -4.60 8.54 -12.30
N SER A 207 -4.01 9.47 -13.05
CA SER A 207 -3.93 9.38 -14.51
C SER A 207 -2.65 10.00 -15.07
N GLY A 208 -2.49 9.90 -16.39
CA GLY A 208 -1.32 10.39 -17.10
C GLY A 208 -0.11 9.45 -17.02
N PRO A 209 1.01 9.83 -17.66
CA PRO A 209 2.22 9.02 -17.68
C PRO A 209 3.05 9.16 -16.39
N ILE A 210 3.84 8.13 -16.09
CA ILE A 210 4.85 8.19 -15.05
C ILE A 210 6.14 8.73 -15.66
N GLY A 211 6.60 9.89 -15.17
CA GLY A 211 7.85 10.48 -15.60
C GLY A 211 9.07 9.62 -15.22
N PRO A 212 10.16 9.65 -16.00
CA PRO A 212 11.36 8.83 -15.77
C PRO A 212 12.08 9.09 -14.44
N TYR A 213 11.79 10.22 -13.81
CA TYR A 213 12.32 10.64 -12.50
C TYR A 213 11.21 10.82 -11.45
N SER A 214 9.98 10.41 -11.76
CA SER A 214 8.85 10.59 -10.84
C SER A 214 8.90 9.62 -9.66
N LEU A 215 9.54 8.46 -9.83
CA LEU A 215 9.68 7.41 -8.82
C LEU A 215 11.16 7.22 -8.44
N PRO A 216 11.51 7.18 -7.14
CA PRO A 216 12.89 7.05 -6.72
C PRO A 216 13.36 5.58 -6.76
N PRO A 217 14.65 5.33 -7.05
CA PRO A 217 15.21 3.96 -7.12
C PRO A 217 15.27 3.24 -5.75
N SER A 218 14.95 3.95 -4.66
CA SER A 218 14.86 3.39 -3.30
C SER A 218 13.60 2.55 -3.06
N LEU A 219 12.64 2.55 -3.98
CA LEU A 219 11.39 1.81 -3.82
C LEU A 219 11.62 0.30 -3.74
N ASN A 220 11.03 -0.29 -2.69
CA ASN A 220 10.93 -1.73 -2.46
C ASN A 220 9.51 -2.24 -2.73
N TYR A 221 8.50 -1.40 -2.51
CA TYR A 221 7.09 -1.74 -2.72
C TYR A 221 6.43 -0.64 -3.55
N LEU A 222 5.89 -1.03 -4.71
CA LEU A 222 5.15 -0.14 -5.60
C LEU A 222 3.82 -0.78 -6.00
N SER A 223 2.72 -0.12 -5.61
CA SER A 223 1.36 -0.53 -5.95
C SER A 223 0.62 0.66 -6.55
N LEU A 224 0.37 0.58 -7.86
CA LEU A 224 -0.33 1.61 -8.65
C LEU A 224 -1.63 1.06 -9.27
N SER A 225 -2.05 -0.15 -8.89
CA SER A 225 -3.16 -0.83 -9.52
C SER A 225 -4.49 -0.13 -9.38
N TRP A 226 -5.45 -0.44 -10.25
CA TRP A 226 -6.78 0.19 -10.24
C TRP A 226 -6.68 1.72 -10.30
N ASN A 227 -6.06 2.22 -11.37
CA ASN A 227 -5.96 3.64 -11.67
C ASN A 227 -6.20 3.84 -13.18
N ARG A 228 -5.93 5.04 -13.68
CA ARG A 228 -6.05 5.43 -15.08
C ARG A 228 -4.69 5.84 -15.66
N PHE A 229 -3.58 5.34 -15.09
CA PHE A 229 -2.23 5.65 -15.58
C PHE A 229 -2.04 5.16 -17.01
N SER A 230 -1.27 5.91 -17.79
CA SER A 230 -1.06 5.64 -19.21
C SER A 230 0.41 5.77 -19.61
N GLY A 231 0.71 5.54 -20.88
CA GLY A 231 2.05 5.72 -21.43
C GLY A 231 3.00 4.56 -21.09
N ARG A 232 4.27 4.74 -21.47
CA ARG A 232 5.29 3.70 -21.43
C ARG A 232 6.03 3.69 -20.10
N VAL A 233 6.41 2.50 -19.67
CA VAL A 233 7.15 2.27 -18.41
C VAL A 233 8.62 1.92 -18.63
N ASP A 234 9.06 1.90 -19.90
CA ASP A 234 10.39 1.48 -20.34
C ASP A 234 11.53 2.40 -19.88
N ARG A 235 11.22 3.66 -19.56
CA ARG A 235 12.19 4.60 -18.99
C ARG A 235 12.15 4.69 -17.46
N VAL A 236 11.16 4.09 -16.82
CA VAL A 236 10.92 4.18 -15.37
C VAL A 236 11.38 2.91 -14.67
N LEU A 237 10.83 1.76 -15.07
CA LEU A 237 11.05 0.48 -14.37
C LEU A 237 12.50 0.03 -14.32
N PRO A 238 13.36 0.22 -15.34
CA PRO A 238 14.75 -0.23 -15.26
C PRO A 238 15.55 0.36 -14.10
N ARG A 239 15.09 1.47 -13.51
CA ARG A 239 15.74 2.14 -12.38
C ARG A 239 15.32 1.61 -11.01
N LEU A 240 14.22 0.88 -10.95
CA LEU A 240 13.59 0.42 -9.70
C LEU A 240 14.07 -0.99 -9.35
N ASN A 241 15.38 -1.21 -9.35
CA ASN A 241 16.01 -2.53 -9.21
C ASN A 241 15.97 -3.10 -7.78
N ARG A 242 15.41 -2.37 -6.81
CA ARG A 242 15.21 -2.81 -5.41
C ARG A 242 13.78 -3.28 -5.12
N LEU A 243 12.90 -3.30 -6.13
CA LEU A 243 11.52 -3.71 -5.96
C LEU A 243 11.42 -5.19 -5.55
N HIS A 244 10.69 -5.42 -4.47
CA HIS A 244 10.25 -6.73 -3.99
C HIS A 244 8.77 -6.99 -4.31
N TYR A 245 7.98 -5.93 -4.50
CA TYR A 245 6.57 -6.00 -4.89
C TYR A 245 6.27 -4.95 -5.97
N LEU A 246 5.68 -5.38 -7.09
CA LEU A 246 5.27 -4.51 -8.18
C LEU A 246 3.88 -4.90 -8.68
N ASP A 247 2.93 -3.98 -8.50
CA ASP A 247 1.58 -4.11 -9.03
C ASP A 247 1.20 -2.86 -9.83
N LEU A 248 1.15 -3.01 -11.15
CA LEU A 248 0.70 -2.00 -12.12
C LEU A 248 -0.63 -2.40 -12.78
N SER A 249 -1.28 -3.44 -12.29
CA SER A 249 -2.48 -4.02 -12.92
C SER A 249 -3.62 -3.02 -13.06
N LEU A 250 -4.57 -3.29 -13.96
CA LEU A 250 -5.81 -2.50 -14.08
C LEU A 250 -5.53 -1.00 -14.30
N ASN A 251 -4.73 -0.72 -15.33
CA ASN A 251 -4.35 0.61 -15.79
C ASN A 251 -4.42 0.67 -17.33
N ARG A 252 -3.84 1.71 -17.93
CA ARG A 252 -3.75 1.91 -19.38
C ARG A 252 -2.29 2.03 -19.83
N PHE A 253 -1.35 1.40 -19.12
CA PHE A 253 0.06 1.40 -19.51
C PHE A 253 0.25 0.71 -20.86
N SER A 254 1.15 1.22 -21.68
CA SER A 254 1.36 0.75 -23.05
C SER A 254 2.83 0.58 -23.40
N GLY A 255 3.10 -0.01 -24.56
CA GLY A 255 4.45 -0.30 -25.04
C GLY A 255 5.09 -1.52 -24.36
N PRO A 256 6.41 -1.71 -24.53
CA PRO A 256 7.11 -2.91 -24.11
C PRO A 256 7.34 -2.96 -22.60
N ILE A 257 7.30 -4.19 -22.08
CA ILE A 257 7.73 -4.52 -20.74
C ILE A 257 9.26 -4.71 -20.76
N PRO A 258 10.06 -3.93 -20.00
CA PRO A 258 11.51 -4.04 -20.04
C PRO A 258 12.00 -5.39 -19.51
N GLY A 259 12.77 -6.12 -20.31
CA GLY A 259 13.26 -7.46 -19.96
C GLY A 259 14.07 -7.57 -18.67
N CYS A 260 14.65 -6.47 -18.20
CA CYS A 260 15.42 -6.43 -16.94
C CYS A 260 14.56 -6.58 -15.69
N ILE A 261 13.27 -6.22 -15.73
CA ILE A 261 12.41 -6.29 -14.53
C ILE A 261 12.22 -7.73 -14.04
N PHE A 262 12.32 -8.70 -14.94
CA PHE A 262 12.20 -10.13 -14.62
C PHE A 262 13.41 -10.67 -13.86
N GLY A 263 14.52 -9.93 -13.81
CA GLY A 263 15.71 -10.26 -13.02
C GLY A 263 15.79 -9.52 -11.67
N PHE A 264 14.78 -8.71 -11.34
CA PHE A 264 14.71 -8.02 -10.05
C PHE A 264 14.26 -8.98 -8.94
N PRO A 265 14.53 -8.69 -7.65
CA PRO A 265 14.14 -9.54 -6.51
C PRO A 265 12.64 -9.44 -6.18
N ILE A 266 11.77 -9.47 -7.20
CA ILE A 266 10.33 -9.34 -7.08
C ILE A 266 9.72 -10.68 -6.64
N ASN A 267 8.87 -10.64 -5.61
CA ASN A 267 8.14 -11.81 -5.13
C ASN A 267 6.78 -12.00 -5.83
N ASN A 268 6.20 -10.92 -6.33
CA ASN A 268 4.92 -10.92 -7.03
C ASN A 268 4.90 -9.79 -8.08
N LEU A 269 4.76 -10.16 -9.36
CA LEU A 269 4.73 -9.23 -10.49
C LEU A 269 3.34 -9.24 -11.13
N GLN A 270 2.60 -8.14 -10.98
CA GLN A 270 1.24 -7.97 -11.47
C GLN A 270 1.19 -6.83 -12.51
N LEU A 271 1.02 -7.18 -13.78
CA LEU A 271 0.95 -6.25 -14.91
C LEU A 271 -0.33 -6.45 -15.74
N GLU A 272 -1.28 -7.23 -15.23
CA GLU A 272 -2.48 -7.63 -15.96
C GLU A 272 -3.43 -6.47 -16.24
N ARG A 273 -4.29 -6.66 -17.25
CA ARG A 273 -5.34 -5.68 -17.63
C ARG A 273 -4.77 -4.29 -17.88
N ASN A 274 -3.80 -4.25 -18.80
CA ASN A 274 -3.17 -3.04 -19.32
C ASN A 274 -3.21 -3.08 -20.86
N GLN A 275 -2.45 -2.18 -21.49
CA GLN A 275 -2.27 -2.10 -22.94
C GLN A 275 -0.80 -2.41 -23.33
N PHE A 276 -0.06 -3.16 -22.50
CA PHE A 276 1.32 -3.52 -22.80
C PHE A 276 1.39 -4.31 -24.10
N SER A 277 2.40 -4.03 -24.92
CA SER A 277 2.56 -4.61 -26.26
C SER A 277 4.03 -4.89 -26.55
N GLY A 278 4.31 -5.65 -27.60
CA GLY A 278 5.66 -6.08 -27.92
C GLY A 278 5.97 -7.49 -27.42
N PRO A 279 7.14 -8.03 -27.81
CA PRO A 279 7.62 -9.31 -27.32
C PRO A 279 8.08 -9.23 -25.87
N VAL A 280 7.83 -10.29 -25.11
CA VAL A 280 8.28 -10.42 -23.72
C VAL A 280 9.62 -11.16 -23.70
N GLN A 281 10.70 -10.42 -23.42
CA GLN A 281 12.08 -10.94 -23.49
C GLN A 281 12.81 -10.78 -22.15
N PRO A 282 12.62 -11.72 -21.19
CA PRO A 282 13.47 -11.77 -20.00
C PRO A 282 14.96 -11.90 -20.39
N ARG A 283 15.85 -11.27 -19.64
CA ARG A 283 17.30 -11.37 -19.87
C ARG A 283 17.93 -12.62 -19.26
N THR A 284 17.28 -13.19 -18.24
CA THR A 284 17.73 -14.35 -17.47
C THR A 284 16.53 -15.20 -17.10
N SER A 285 16.77 -16.40 -16.55
CA SER A 285 15.68 -17.22 -15.99
C SER A 285 14.91 -16.42 -14.93
N VAL A 286 13.58 -16.49 -14.97
CA VAL A 286 12.71 -15.68 -14.12
C VAL A 286 12.50 -16.38 -12.78
N THR A 287 13.05 -15.83 -11.71
CA THR A 287 12.94 -16.41 -10.35
C THR A 287 11.68 -15.97 -9.61
N ILE A 288 10.92 -15.03 -10.18
CA ILE A 288 9.67 -14.50 -9.62
C ILE A 288 8.63 -15.63 -9.51
N PRO A 289 8.11 -15.96 -8.31
CA PRO A 289 7.18 -17.08 -8.14
C PRO A 289 5.85 -16.90 -8.88
N THR A 290 5.33 -15.67 -8.89
CA THR A 290 4.04 -15.32 -9.51
C THR A 290 4.24 -14.17 -10.49
N VAL A 291 3.90 -14.42 -11.76
CA VAL A 291 3.97 -13.46 -12.86
C VAL A 291 2.62 -13.44 -13.57
N ASP A 292 1.91 -12.32 -13.46
CA ASP A 292 0.66 -12.09 -14.18
C ASP A 292 0.82 -11.02 -15.25
N LEU A 293 0.79 -11.44 -16.52
CA LEU A 293 0.83 -10.59 -17.71
C LEU A 293 -0.49 -10.66 -18.49
N SER A 294 -1.54 -11.23 -17.90
CA SER A 294 -2.78 -11.52 -18.60
C SER A 294 -3.52 -10.24 -19.04
N HIS A 295 -4.41 -10.36 -20.02
CA HIS A 295 -5.22 -9.23 -20.50
C HIS A 295 -4.38 -8.03 -20.95
N ASN A 296 -3.47 -8.26 -21.90
CA ASN A 296 -2.65 -7.23 -22.53
C ASN A 296 -2.64 -7.44 -24.05
N MET A 297 -1.74 -6.75 -24.75
CA MET A 297 -1.53 -6.83 -26.20
C MET A 297 -0.14 -7.41 -26.53
N LEU A 298 0.40 -8.26 -25.66
CA LEU A 298 1.73 -8.86 -25.78
C LEU A 298 1.71 -9.91 -26.90
N TYR A 299 2.78 -9.98 -27.69
CA TYR A 299 2.84 -10.85 -28.87
C TYR A 299 4.19 -11.55 -29.02
N GLY A 300 4.29 -12.43 -30.02
CA GLY A 300 5.49 -13.21 -30.30
C GLY A 300 5.53 -14.53 -29.52
N PRO A 301 6.65 -15.26 -29.60
CA PRO A 301 6.79 -16.56 -28.93
C PRO A 301 6.92 -16.42 -27.41
N ILE A 302 6.42 -17.41 -26.67
CA ILE A 302 6.62 -17.50 -25.22
C ILE A 302 8.08 -17.84 -24.94
N SER A 303 8.76 -17.00 -24.15
CA SER A 303 10.16 -17.24 -23.76
C SER A 303 10.29 -18.46 -22.82
N PRO A 304 11.22 -19.40 -23.07
CA PRO A 304 11.47 -20.53 -22.17
C PRO A 304 12.04 -20.11 -20.80
N LEU A 305 12.52 -18.86 -20.66
CA LEU A 305 13.08 -18.34 -19.41
C LEU A 305 12.04 -18.19 -18.29
N PHE A 306 10.74 -18.26 -18.62
CA PHE A 306 9.65 -18.29 -17.64
C PHE A 306 9.38 -19.69 -17.05
N ALA A 307 10.09 -20.74 -17.48
CA ALA A 307 9.81 -22.12 -17.04
C ALA A 307 10.04 -22.37 -15.53
N THR A 308 10.68 -21.45 -14.82
CA THR A 308 10.90 -21.49 -13.37
C THR A 308 9.79 -20.81 -12.56
N VAL A 309 8.85 -20.10 -13.21
CA VAL A 309 7.73 -19.42 -12.55
C VAL A 309 6.68 -20.44 -12.09
N GLN A 310 6.21 -20.34 -10.84
CA GLN A 310 5.22 -21.27 -10.30
C GLN A 310 3.81 -20.95 -10.77
N ASN A 311 3.42 -19.68 -10.78
CA ASN A 311 2.11 -19.21 -11.22
C ASN A 311 2.29 -18.22 -12.37
N LEU A 312 2.05 -18.68 -13.60
CA LEU A 312 2.26 -17.91 -14.80
C LEU A 312 0.94 -17.71 -15.55
N TYR A 313 0.55 -16.44 -15.69
CA TYR A 313 -0.65 -16.03 -16.41
C TYR A 313 -0.25 -15.23 -17.65
N LEU A 314 -0.42 -15.83 -18.82
CA LEU A 314 -0.19 -15.21 -20.13
C LEU A 314 -1.48 -15.13 -20.96
N ASN A 315 -2.61 -15.49 -20.37
CA ASN A 315 -3.89 -15.56 -21.06
C ASN A 315 -4.42 -14.19 -21.51
N ASN A 316 -5.29 -14.18 -22.52
CA ASN A 316 -5.85 -12.96 -23.11
C ASN A 316 -4.75 -12.02 -23.63
N ASN A 317 -3.92 -12.53 -24.53
CA ASN A 317 -2.84 -11.81 -25.20
C ASN A 317 -2.81 -12.22 -26.69
N ARG A 318 -1.69 -11.96 -27.36
CA ARG A 318 -1.43 -12.26 -28.77
C ARG A 318 -0.19 -13.15 -28.95
N PHE A 319 0.13 -14.00 -27.98
CA PHE A 319 1.28 -14.91 -28.08
C PHE A 319 1.07 -15.92 -29.21
N THR A 320 2.15 -16.20 -29.95
CA THR A 320 2.16 -17.07 -31.13
C THR A 320 3.19 -18.19 -31.00
N GLY A 321 3.20 -19.12 -31.96
CA GLY A 321 4.14 -20.23 -31.99
C GLY A 321 3.80 -21.36 -31.02
N SER A 322 4.71 -22.31 -30.87
CA SER A 322 4.54 -23.45 -29.98
C SER A 322 5.01 -23.15 -28.56
N VAL A 323 4.30 -23.67 -27.57
CA VAL A 323 4.71 -23.64 -26.16
C VAL A 323 6.03 -24.42 -26.00
N PRO A 324 7.10 -23.81 -25.44
CA PRO A 324 8.39 -24.47 -25.33
C PRO A 324 8.33 -25.77 -24.50
N ARG A 325 9.04 -26.81 -24.94
CA ARG A 325 9.03 -28.14 -24.31
C ARG A 325 9.37 -28.12 -22.82
N VAL A 326 10.26 -27.24 -22.38
CA VAL A 326 10.63 -27.08 -20.96
C VAL A 326 9.41 -26.79 -20.05
N PHE A 327 8.36 -26.13 -20.56
CA PHE A 327 7.14 -25.93 -19.78
C PHE A 327 6.39 -27.24 -19.56
N VAL A 328 6.38 -28.14 -20.55
CA VAL A 328 5.77 -29.47 -20.43
C VAL A 328 6.48 -30.27 -19.35
N ASP A 329 7.82 -30.31 -19.40
CA ASP A 329 8.63 -31.07 -18.44
C ASP A 329 8.40 -30.55 -17.01
N ARG A 330 8.39 -29.22 -16.82
CA ARG A 330 8.16 -28.58 -15.52
C ARG A 330 6.72 -28.70 -15.01
N LEU A 331 5.74 -28.68 -15.89
CA LEU A 331 4.33 -28.89 -15.56
C LEU A 331 4.08 -30.32 -15.09
N LEU A 332 4.59 -31.31 -15.83
CA LEU A 332 4.44 -32.72 -15.48
C LEU A 332 5.21 -33.10 -14.20
N ALA A 333 6.32 -32.41 -13.92
CA ALA A 333 7.04 -32.54 -12.66
C ALA A 333 6.36 -31.83 -11.46
N GLY A 334 5.22 -31.16 -11.65
CA GLY A 334 4.52 -30.43 -10.59
C GLY A 334 5.22 -29.14 -10.13
N SER A 335 6.27 -28.70 -10.84
CA SER A 335 7.02 -27.48 -10.50
C SER A 335 6.25 -26.21 -10.85
N ILE A 336 5.48 -26.23 -11.94
CA ILE A 336 4.55 -25.17 -12.31
C ILE A 336 3.18 -25.50 -11.72
N ARG A 337 2.66 -24.63 -10.86
CA ARG A 337 1.35 -24.79 -10.21
C ARG A 337 0.22 -24.27 -11.09
N LEU A 338 0.40 -23.13 -11.74
CA LEU A 338 -0.61 -22.53 -12.61
C LEU A 338 0.05 -22.08 -13.92
N LEU A 339 -0.47 -22.56 -15.05
CA LEU A 339 -0.06 -22.16 -16.39
C LEU A 339 -1.29 -21.80 -17.23
N TYR A 340 -1.64 -20.53 -17.27
CA TYR A 340 -2.81 -20.03 -17.99
C TYR A 340 -2.39 -19.36 -19.29
N LEU A 341 -2.74 -20.01 -20.41
CA LEU A 341 -2.35 -19.63 -21.77
C LEU A 341 -3.57 -19.41 -22.68
N GLN A 342 -4.78 -19.52 -22.16
CA GLN A 342 -6.01 -19.39 -22.94
C GLN A 342 -6.13 -18.02 -23.63
N HIS A 343 -6.92 -17.95 -24.70
CA HIS A 343 -7.11 -16.70 -25.45
C HIS A 343 -5.80 -16.12 -26.00
N ASN A 344 -5.08 -16.92 -26.77
CA ASN A 344 -3.89 -16.53 -27.52
C ASN A 344 -3.97 -17.09 -28.96
N TYR A 345 -2.84 -17.14 -29.67
CA TYR A 345 -2.68 -17.67 -31.02
C TYR A 345 -1.60 -18.76 -31.06
N LEU A 346 -1.48 -19.54 -29.98
CA LEU A 346 -0.50 -20.62 -29.87
C LEU A 346 -0.86 -21.77 -30.82
N THR A 347 0.15 -22.35 -31.46
CA THR A 347 -0.02 -23.36 -32.52
C THR A 347 0.19 -24.79 -32.06
N GLY A 348 0.72 -24.99 -30.84
CA GLY A 348 0.90 -26.34 -30.29
C GLY A 348 1.60 -26.34 -28.94
N MET A 349 1.44 -27.44 -28.20
CA MET A 349 2.20 -27.74 -26.99
C MET A 349 2.67 -29.21 -27.08
N PRO A 350 3.97 -29.49 -26.98
CA PRO A 350 4.52 -30.84 -27.20
C PRO A 350 4.32 -31.76 -25.99
N ILE A 351 3.07 -31.93 -25.56
CA ILE A 351 2.65 -32.86 -24.51
C ILE A 351 1.95 -34.06 -25.15
N LYS A 352 2.21 -35.27 -24.64
CA LYS A 352 1.61 -36.49 -25.18
C LYS A 352 0.11 -36.51 -24.84
N PRO A 353 -0.79 -36.93 -25.75
CA PRO A 353 -2.24 -36.88 -25.49
C PRO A 353 -2.74 -37.69 -24.28
N ARG A 354 -1.96 -38.69 -23.83
CA ARG A 354 -2.26 -39.53 -22.65
C ARG A 354 -1.52 -39.08 -21.38
N SER A 355 -0.77 -37.98 -21.42
CA SER A 355 -0.13 -37.43 -20.22
C SER A 355 -1.18 -36.89 -19.26
N SER A 356 -1.10 -37.31 -18.00
CA SER A 356 -1.94 -36.75 -16.93
C SER A 356 -1.21 -35.57 -16.28
N ILE A 357 -1.92 -34.46 -16.11
CA ILE A 357 -1.40 -33.30 -15.38
C ILE A 357 -1.55 -33.58 -13.89
N PRO A 358 -0.49 -33.43 -13.07
CA PRO A 358 -0.58 -33.70 -11.65
C PRO A 358 -1.58 -32.76 -10.97
N MET A 359 -2.25 -33.23 -9.91
CA MET A 359 -3.26 -32.44 -9.17
C MET A 359 -2.69 -31.15 -8.54
N SER A 360 -1.37 -31.07 -8.38
CA SER A 360 -0.65 -29.87 -7.92
C SER A 360 -0.53 -28.78 -8.99
N SER A 361 -0.93 -29.08 -10.23
CA SER A 361 -0.74 -28.23 -11.40
C SER A 361 -2.05 -28.02 -12.16
N SER A 362 -2.25 -26.80 -12.63
CA SER A 362 -3.38 -26.41 -13.48
C SER A 362 -2.86 -25.83 -14.79
N LEU A 363 -3.44 -26.29 -15.89
CA LEU A 363 -3.15 -25.84 -17.24
C LEU A 363 -4.43 -25.37 -17.89
N CYS A 364 -4.40 -24.21 -18.54
CA CYS A 364 -5.52 -23.78 -19.37
C CYS A 364 -5.04 -23.34 -20.76
N LEU A 365 -5.50 -24.05 -21.80
CA LEU A 365 -5.08 -23.87 -23.20
C LEU A 365 -6.21 -23.44 -24.14
N MET A 366 -7.43 -23.25 -23.62
CA MET A 366 -8.61 -23.00 -24.44
C MET A 366 -8.46 -21.77 -25.34
N TYR A 367 -9.15 -21.78 -26.48
CA TYR A 367 -9.20 -20.65 -27.41
C TYR A 367 -7.82 -20.22 -27.94
N ASN A 368 -7.07 -21.21 -28.43
CA ASN A 368 -5.80 -21.05 -29.15
C ASN A 368 -5.89 -21.65 -30.56
N CYS A 369 -4.90 -21.35 -31.42
CA CYS A 369 -4.76 -21.88 -32.77
C CYS A 369 -4.21 -23.31 -32.80
N MET A 370 -4.75 -24.18 -31.95
CA MET A 370 -4.38 -25.58 -31.82
C MET A 370 -5.53 -26.37 -31.22
N VAL A 371 -5.57 -27.67 -31.50
CA VAL A 371 -6.39 -28.60 -30.72
C VAL A 371 -5.67 -28.85 -29.38
N PRO A 372 -6.29 -28.58 -28.22
CA PRO A 372 -5.67 -28.85 -26.94
C PRO A 372 -5.26 -30.33 -26.84
N PRO A 373 -3.96 -30.63 -26.65
CA PRO A 373 -3.45 -32.01 -26.68
C PRO A 373 -3.91 -32.83 -25.47
N VAL A 374 -4.27 -32.18 -24.37
CA VAL A 374 -4.79 -32.80 -23.15
C VAL A 374 -6.04 -32.05 -22.69
N GLN A 375 -6.97 -32.77 -22.04
CA GLN A 375 -8.12 -32.15 -21.40
C GLN A 375 -7.71 -31.66 -20.01
N SER A 376 -7.84 -30.36 -19.77
CA SER A 376 -7.56 -29.75 -18.47
C SER A 376 -8.65 -28.74 -18.11
N PRO A 377 -9.04 -28.66 -16.83
CA PRO A 377 -10.06 -27.71 -16.41
C PRO A 377 -9.55 -26.28 -16.55
N CYS A 378 -10.39 -25.42 -17.11
CA CYS A 378 -10.11 -24.00 -17.25
C CYS A 378 -11.05 -23.17 -16.35
N PRO A 379 -10.64 -21.97 -15.92
CA PRO A 379 -11.54 -21.02 -15.28
C PRO A 379 -12.74 -20.69 -16.18
N ILE A 380 -13.88 -20.35 -15.57
CA ILE A 380 -15.11 -19.98 -16.30
C ILE A 380 -14.85 -18.83 -17.30
N SER A 381 -13.95 -17.90 -16.96
CA SER A 381 -13.55 -16.79 -17.82
C SER A 381 -12.87 -17.21 -19.14
N ALA A 382 -12.46 -18.47 -19.29
CA ALA A 382 -11.90 -18.99 -20.52
C ALA A 382 -12.96 -19.22 -21.62
N GLY A 383 -14.25 -19.22 -21.26
CA GLY A 383 -15.34 -19.51 -22.21
C GLY A 383 -15.47 -21.01 -22.51
N ARG A 384 -16.29 -21.35 -23.52
CA ARG A 384 -16.64 -22.75 -23.85
C ARG A 384 -15.90 -23.33 -25.05
N MET A 385 -15.33 -22.47 -25.90
CA MET A 385 -14.66 -22.89 -27.13
C MET A 385 -13.27 -23.46 -26.83
N LYS A 386 -13.04 -24.72 -27.23
CA LYS A 386 -11.75 -25.40 -27.02
C LYS A 386 -10.65 -24.83 -27.92
N THR A 387 -10.97 -24.60 -29.19
CA THR A 387 -10.06 -24.10 -30.22
C THR A 387 -10.53 -22.74 -30.72
N ARG A 388 -9.59 -21.92 -31.18
CA ARG A 388 -9.90 -20.70 -31.95
C ARG A 388 -10.33 -21.11 -33.38
N PRO A 389 -11.28 -20.40 -34.02
CA PRO A 389 -11.65 -20.66 -35.41
C PRO A 389 -10.44 -20.59 -36.36
N THR A 390 -10.38 -21.50 -37.34
CA THR A 390 -9.32 -21.53 -38.38
C THR A 390 -9.15 -20.19 -39.10
N SER A 391 -10.26 -19.50 -39.38
CA SER A 391 -10.30 -18.20 -40.05
C SER A 391 -9.55 -17.10 -39.29
N GLU A 392 -9.37 -17.24 -37.97
CA GLU A 392 -8.63 -16.30 -37.13
C GLU A 392 -7.16 -16.71 -36.92
N CYS A 393 -6.74 -17.83 -37.53
CA CYS A 393 -5.43 -18.44 -37.34
C CYS A 393 -4.67 -18.49 -38.67
N SER A 394 -4.07 -17.37 -39.06
CA SER A 394 -3.39 -17.19 -40.35
C SER A 394 -2.28 -18.22 -40.63
N GLU A 395 -1.67 -18.79 -39.59
CA GLU A 395 -0.57 -19.76 -39.67
C GLU A 395 -0.95 -21.19 -39.24
N TRP A 396 -2.21 -21.43 -38.85
CA TRP A 396 -2.62 -22.77 -38.41
C TRP A 396 -2.93 -23.67 -39.60
N LYS A 397 -2.02 -24.59 -39.90
CA LYS A 397 -2.27 -25.74 -40.77
C LYS A 397 -2.84 -26.83 -39.87
N GLY A 398 -4.17 -27.00 -39.93
CA GLY A 398 -4.98 -27.88 -39.09
C GLY A 398 -4.39 -29.26 -38.83
#